data_AF-A0A924S8R8-F1
#
_entry.id   AF-A0A924S8R8-F1
#
_cell.length_a   1.000
_cell.length_b   1.000
_cell.length_c   1.000
_cell.angle_alpha   90.00
_cell.angle_beta   90.00
_cell.angle_gamma   90.00
#
_symmetry.space_group_name_H-M   'P 1'
#
loop_
_entity.id
_entity.type
_entity.pdbx_description
1 polymer ?
#
loop_
_entity_poly.entity_id
_entity_poly.type
_entity_poly.pdbx_seq_one_letter_code
_entity_poly.pdbx_strand_id
1 'polypeptide(L)'
;MKRTDAARAGAEKLMRAEAAIDAALRETAELMGLLPSLRLEARLSAVIGQAAVANLGETLAYIVSARRTIIEAHGALNTVRSQIGCGALAMGDMDKPPEVPRTSGLRALDGGRAA
;
A
#
# COMPACT_ATOMS: atom_id res chain seq x y z
N MET A 1 30.76 -4.33 8.17
CA MET A 1 29.47 -3.60 8.11
C MET A 1 28.83 -3.62 9.49
N LYS A 2 28.40 -2.47 10.03
CA LYS A 2 27.70 -2.45 11.33
C LYS A 2 26.24 -2.89 11.13
N ARG A 3 25.60 -3.44 12.18
CA ARG A 3 24.19 -3.85 12.14
C ARG A 3 23.26 -2.69 11.77
N THR A 4 23.60 -1.49 12.23
CA THR A 4 22.89 -0.24 11.91
C THR A 4 22.93 0.11 10.43
N ASP A 5 24.08 -0.11 9.78
CA ASP A 5 24.25 0.17 8.35
C ASP A 5 23.41 -0.80 7.51
N ALA A 6 23.39 -2.08 7.90
CA ALA A 6 22.56 -3.11 7.28
C ALA A 6 21.06 -2.80 7.43
N ALA A 7 20.63 -2.40 8.64
CA ALA A 7 19.24 -2.03 8.90
C ALA A 7 18.80 -0.81 8.07
N ARG A 8 19.66 0.21 7.95
CA ARG A 8 19.40 1.40 7.13
C ARG A 8 19.30 1.04 5.64
N ALA A 9 20.27 0.29 5.11
CA ALA A 9 20.25 -0.13 3.71
C ALA A 9 19.02 -0.99 3.37
N GLY A 10 18.62 -1.87 4.30
CA GLY A 10 17.40 -2.66 4.19
C GLY A 10 16.14 -1.79 4.13
N ALA A 11 16.00 -0.82 5.03
CA ALA A 11 14.88 0.11 5.05
C ALA A 11 14.79 0.95 3.75
N GLU A 12 15.91 1.51 3.30
CA GLU A 12 15.97 2.28 2.04
C GLU A 12 15.59 1.42 0.82
N LYS A 13 15.97 0.13 0.81
CA LYS A 13 15.58 -0.78 -0.27
C LYS A 13 14.11 -1.18 -0.20
N LEU A 14 13.58 -1.40 1.00
CA LEU A 14 12.17 -1.71 1.21
C LEU A 14 11.26 -0.57 0.77
N MET A 15 11.56 0.68 1.17
CA MET A 15 10.80 1.85 0.73
C MET A 15 10.78 1.98 -0.80
N ARG A 16 11.91 1.72 -1.47
CA ARG A 16 11.97 1.72 -2.94
C ARG A 16 11.14 0.59 -3.55
N ALA A 17 11.08 -0.58 -2.91
CA ALA A 17 10.25 -1.69 -3.37
C ALA A 17 8.76 -1.39 -3.23
N GLU A 18 8.34 -0.82 -2.10
CA GLU A 18 6.96 -0.36 -1.87
C GLU A 18 6.55 0.71 -2.90
N ALA A 19 7.41 1.72 -3.12
CA ALA A 19 7.15 2.76 -4.11
C ALA A 19 7.05 2.21 -5.55
N ALA A 20 7.84 1.19 -5.89
CA ALA A 20 7.76 0.56 -7.21
C ALA A 20 6.43 -0.20 -7.41
N ILE A 21 5.92 -0.87 -6.37
CA ILE A 21 4.62 -1.55 -6.41
C ILE A 21 3.50 -0.52 -6.53
N ASP A 22 3.57 0.59 -5.79
CA ASP A 22 2.57 1.67 -5.87
C ASP A 22 2.57 2.35 -7.25
N ALA A 23 3.74 2.55 -7.85
CA ALA A 23 3.85 3.06 -9.22
C ALA A 23 3.24 2.08 -10.24
N ALA A 24 3.51 0.77 -10.10
CA ALA A 24 2.92 -0.26 -10.96
C ALA A 24 1.38 -0.29 -10.82
N LEU A 25 0.87 -0.16 -9.60
CA LEU A 25 -0.58 -0.11 -9.35
C LEU A 25 -1.22 1.08 -10.06
N ARG A 26 -0.62 2.27 -9.93
CA ARG A 26 -1.09 3.49 -10.58
C ARG A 26 -1.14 3.36 -12.11
N GLU A 27 -0.01 3.05 -12.72
CA GLU A 27 0.11 2.97 -14.19
C GLU A 27 -0.81 1.90 -14.80
N THR A 28 -0.94 0.75 -14.13
CA THR A 28 -1.82 -0.33 -14.62
C THR A 28 -3.30 0.05 -14.50
N ALA A 29 -3.68 0.76 -13.42
CA ALA A 29 -5.05 1.23 -13.24
C ALA A 29 -5.41 2.34 -14.25
N GLU A 30 -4.48 3.27 -14.50
CA GLU A 30 -4.63 4.31 -15.52
C GLU A 30 -4.83 3.67 -16.91
N LEU A 31 -4.02 2.66 -17.28
CA LEU A 31 -4.17 1.94 -18.53
C LEU A 31 -5.53 1.21 -18.63
N MET A 32 -5.95 0.52 -17.56
CA MET A 32 -7.24 -0.19 -17.55
C MET A 32 -8.42 0.77 -17.75
N GLY A 33 -8.36 1.98 -17.19
CA GLY A 33 -9.37 3.02 -17.38
C GLY A 33 -9.32 3.69 -18.75
N LEU A 34 -8.13 3.83 -19.33
CA LEU A 34 -7.92 4.49 -20.62
C LEU A 34 -8.49 3.69 -21.81
N LEU A 35 -8.30 2.36 -21.81
CA LEU A 35 -8.67 1.53 -22.97
C LEU A 35 -10.17 1.60 -23.34
N PRO A 36 -11.13 1.52 -22.41
CA PRO A 36 -12.54 1.72 -22.74
C PRO A 36 -12.86 3.10 -23.32
N SER A 37 -12.20 4.16 -22.85
CA SER A 37 -12.38 5.53 -23.35
C SER A 37 -11.90 5.64 -24.79
N LEU A 38 -10.68 5.19 -25.09
CA LEU A 38 -10.13 5.17 -26.45
C LEU A 38 -11.00 4.36 -27.41
N ARG A 39 -11.54 3.22 -26.95
CA ARG A 39 -12.47 2.40 -27.73
C ARG A 39 -13.73 3.16 -28.10
N LEU A 40 -14.32 3.91 -27.16
CA LEU A 40 -15.53 4.72 -27.39
C LEU A 40 -15.24 5.89 -28.34
N GLU A 41 -14.13 6.60 -28.14
CA GLU A 41 -13.68 7.69 -29.01
C GLU A 41 -13.49 7.22 -30.45
N ALA A 42 -12.92 6.03 -30.63
CA ALA A 42 -12.73 5.41 -31.94
C ALA A 42 -14.00 4.74 -32.52
N ARG A 43 -15.15 4.80 -31.82
CA ARG A 43 -16.42 4.16 -32.21
C ARG A 43 -16.29 2.65 -32.49
N LEU A 44 -15.44 1.98 -31.71
CA LEU A 44 -15.16 0.56 -31.84
C LEU A 44 -16.10 -0.30 -30.97
N SER A 45 -16.41 -1.50 -31.48
CA SER A 45 -17.19 -2.51 -30.76
C SER A 45 -16.59 -2.83 -29.39
N ALA A 46 -17.43 -3.06 -28.37
CA ALA A 46 -17.02 -3.46 -27.02
C ALA A 46 -16.24 -4.78 -26.97
N VAL A 47 -16.38 -5.64 -27.98
CA VAL A 47 -15.65 -6.91 -28.08
C VAL A 47 -14.16 -6.69 -28.39
N ILE A 48 -13.83 -5.57 -29.05
CA ILE A 48 -12.44 -5.25 -29.40
C ILE A 48 -11.66 -4.96 -28.11
N GLY A 49 -10.59 -5.73 -27.89
CA GLY A 49 -9.71 -5.58 -26.73
C GLY A 49 -10.23 -6.20 -25.44
N GLN A 50 -11.37 -6.91 -25.44
CA GLN A 50 -11.96 -7.49 -24.22
C GLN A 50 -10.99 -8.41 -23.47
N ALA A 51 -10.26 -9.27 -24.18
CA ALA A 51 -9.26 -10.15 -23.58
C ALA A 51 -8.10 -9.37 -22.92
N ALA A 52 -7.69 -8.24 -23.52
CA ALA A 52 -6.66 -7.38 -22.95
C ALA A 52 -7.14 -6.73 -21.64
N VAL A 53 -8.39 -6.22 -21.61
CA VAL A 53 -8.99 -5.65 -20.39
C VAL A 53 -9.12 -6.71 -19.30
N ALA A 54 -9.51 -7.94 -19.63
CA ALA A 54 -9.57 -9.05 -18.68
C ALA A 54 -8.19 -9.35 -18.07
N ASN A 55 -7.15 -9.46 -18.90
CA ASN A 55 -5.77 -9.72 -18.44
C ASN A 55 -5.22 -8.56 -17.59
N LEU A 56 -5.56 -7.30 -17.91
CA LEU A 56 -5.22 -6.14 -17.08
C LEU A 56 -5.92 -6.19 -15.71
N GLY A 57 -7.19 -6.61 -15.67
CA GLY A 57 -7.90 -6.82 -14.41
C GLY A 57 -7.22 -7.87 -13.52
N GLU A 58 -6.80 -8.99 -14.11
CA GLU A 58 -6.05 -10.03 -13.37
C GLU A 58 -4.68 -9.50 -12.90
N THR A 59 -3.97 -8.75 -13.76
CA THR A 59 -2.69 -8.12 -13.41
C THR A 59 -2.83 -7.17 -12.22
N LEU A 60 -3.88 -6.34 -12.18
CA LEU A 60 -4.18 -5.46 -11.04
C LEU A 60 -4.43 -6.24 -9.76
N ALA A 61 -5.15 -7.37 -9.83
CA ALA A 61 -5.37 -8.22 -8.67
C ALA A 61 -4.03 -8.74 -8.09
N TYR A 62 -3.10 -9.15 -8.95
CA TYR A 62 -1.75 -9.54 -8.51
C TYR A 62 -0.97 -8.38 -7.88
N ILE A 63 -1.02 -7.19 -8.46
CA ILE A 63 -0.34 -6.00 -7.91
C ILE A 63 -0.92 -5.63 -6.53
N VAL A 64 -2.24 -5.64 -6.37
CA VAL A 64 -2.91 -5.38 -5.08
C VAL A 64 -2.51 -6.43 -4.04
N SER A 65 -2.44 -7.70 -4.43
CA SER A 65 -1.94 -8.76 -3.53
C SER A 65 -0.46 -8.55 -3.16
N ALA A 66 0.39 -8.18 -4.13
CA ALA A 66 1.80 -7.87 -3.89
C ALA A 66 1.94 -6.72 -2.88
N ARG A 67 1.13 -5.67 -3.02
CA ARG A 67 1.07 -4.53 -2.10
C ARG A 67 0.71 -4.95 -0.67
N ARG A 68 -0.25 -5.86 -0.48
CA ARG A 68 -0.54 -6.43 0.85
C ARG A 68 0.69 -7.12 1.42
N THR A 69 1.30 -8.03 0.65
CA THR A 69 2.41 -8.85 1.14
C THR A 69 3.69 -8.05 1.43
N ILE A 70 3.96 -6.97 0.69
CA ILE A 70 5.13 -6.12 0.97
C ILE A 70 4.95 -5.30 2.26
N ILE A 71 3.72 -4.84 2.56
CA ILE A 71 3.39 -4.15 3.82
C ILE A 71 3.53 -5.10 5.01
N GLU A 72 3.09 -6.35 4.86
CA GLU A 72 3.30 -7.40 5.87
C GLU A 72 4.81 -7.65 6.09
N ALA A 73 5.59 -7.73 5.02
CA ALA A 73 7.05 -7.85 5.10
C ALA A 73 7.70 -6.66 5.81
N HIS A 74 7.22 -5.43 5.56
CA HIS A 74 7.65 -4.24 6.30
C HIS A 74 7.41 -4.41 7.80
N GLY A 75 6.20 -4.79 8.20
CA GLY A 75 5.87 -5.04 9.60
C GLY A 75 6.80 -6.07 10.25
N ALA A 76 7.05 -7.19 9.58
CA ALA A 76 7.97 -8.22 10.06
C ALA A 76 9.42 -7.70 10.18
N LEU A 77 9.89 -6.89 9.23
CA LEU A 77 11.24 -6.30 9.27
C LEU A 77 11.40 -5.29 10.42
N ASN A 78 10.33 -4.61 10.84
CA ASN A 78 10.35 -3.79 12.06
C ASN A 78 10.58 -4.64 13.32
N THR A 79 10.01 -5.85 13.39
CA THR A 79 10.31 -6.80 14.49
C THR A 79 11.78 -7.23 14.46
N VAL A 80 12.30 -7.62 13.28
CA VAL A 80 13.71 -8.02 13.11
C VAL A 80 14.65 -6.90 13.53
N ARG A 81 14.38 -5.66 13.12
CA ARG A 81 15.16 -4.48 13.50
C ARG A 81 15.27 -4.33 15.02
N SER A 82 14.17 -4.51 15.74
CA SER A 82 14.16 -4.45 17.21
C SER A 82 14.99 -5.57 17.82
N GLN A 83 14.87 -6.80 17.30
CA GLN A 83 15.64 -7.96 17.76
C GLN A 83 17.16 -7.80 17.58
N ILE A 84 17.61 -7.11 16.53
CA ILE A 84 19.05 -6.87 16.30
C ILE A 84 19.60 -5.64 17.04
N GLY A 85 18.82 -5.03 17.94
CA GLY A 85 19.23 -3.87 18.73
C GLY A 85 19.21 -2.54 17.97
N CYS A 86 18.50 -2.47 16.84
CA CYS A 86 18.40 -1.28 15.99
C CYS A 86 17.06 -0.53 16.16
N GLY A 87 16.30 -0.81 17.22
CA GLY A 87 14.98 -0.23 17.47
C GLY A 87 14.99 1.29 17.68
N ALA A 88 16.04 1.84 18.31
CA ALA A 88 16.18 3.29 18.56
C ALA A 88 16.35 4.13 17.28
N LEU A 89 16.65 3.51 16.14
CA LEU A 89 16.75 4.21 14.85
C LEU A 89 15.36 4.57 14.27
N ALA A 90 14.26 4.22 14.93
CA ALA A 90 12.89 4.25 14.38
C ALA A 90 12.25 5.63 14.22
N MET A 91 12.95 6.72 14.55
CA MET A 91 12.46 8.07 14.29
C MET A 91 12.71 8.46 12.83
N GLY A 92 11.84 7.98 11.94
CA GLY A 92 11.64 8.52 10.60
C GLY A 92 10.38 9.39 10.61
N ASP A 93 10.51 10.58 10.05
CA ASP A 93 9.62 11.75 10.04
C ASP A 93 8.19 11.50 9.51
N MET A 94 7.40 10.75 10.27
CA MET A 94 5.95 10.83 10.37
C MET A 94 5.62 10.24 11.73
N ASP A 95 5.58 11.08 12.76
CA ASP A 95 5.15 10.72 14.12
C ASP A 95 3.81 9.97 14.05
N LYS A 96 3.87 8.64 14.04
CA LYS A 96 2.73 7.85 14.46
C LYS A 96 2.72 8.01 15.97
N PRO A 97 1.77 8.76 16.56
CA PRO A 97 1.69 8.87 18.01
C PRO A 97 1.65 7.45 18.59
N PRO A 98 2.20 7.26 19.81
CA PRO A 98 2.16 5.96 20.48
C PRO A 98 0.73 5.43 20.40
N GLU A 99 0.59 4.12 20.17
CA GLU A 99 -0.71 3.46 20.13
C GLU A 99 -1.39 3.66 21.49
N VAL A 100 -2.17 4.74 21.60
CA VAL A 100 -3.05 4.96 22.73
C VAL A 100 -4.06 3.82 22.62
N PRO A 101 -4.22 2.97 23.65
CA PRO A 101 -5.25 1.94 23.64
C PRO A 101 -6.57 2.66 23.36
N ARG A 102 -7.12 2.48 22.14
CA ARG A 102 -8.45 2.99 21.84
C ARG A 102 -9.37 2.13 22.69
N THR A 103 -9.78 2.66 23.84
CA THR A 103 -10.86 2.08 24.61
C THR A 103 -12.03 1.95 23.65
N SER A 104 -12.43 0.71 23.33
CA SER A 104 -13.59 0.35 22.50
C SER A 104 -14.92 0.70 23.19
N GLY A 105 -14.96 1.77 23.97
CA GLY A 105 -16.16 2.25 24.65
C GLY A 105 -16.75 3.41 23.87
N LEU A 106 -17.81 3.14 23.12
CA LEU A 106 -18.79 4.19 22.85
C LEU A 106 -19.33 4.63 24.21
N ARG A 107 -18.97 5.84 24.65
CA ARG A 107 -19.55 6.42 25.86
C ARG A 107 -20.81 7.15 25.44
N ALA A 108 -21.96 6.62 25.83
CA ALA A 108 -23.22 7.35 25.70
C ALA A 108 -23.07 8.67 26.48
N LEU A 109 -23.23 9.80 25.80
CA LEU A 109 -23.38 11.10 26.42
C LEU A 109 -24.87 11.28 26.70
N ASP A 110 -25.25 11.24 27.97
CA ASP A 110 -26.61 11.62 28.38
C ASP A 110 -26.82 13.10 28.04
N GLY A 111 -27.56 13.37 26.95
CA GLY A 111 -28.01 14.74 26.69
C GLY A 111 -28.31 15.16 25.24
N GLY A 112 -28.09 14.33 24.22
CA GLY A 112 -28.36 14.72 22.84
C GLY A 112 -29.82 14.56 22.42
N ARG A 113 -30.71 15.49 22.80
CA ARG A 113 -32.06 15.57 22.22
C ARG A 113 -31.95 15.81 20.71
N ALA A 114 -32.45 14.88 19.92
CA ALA A 114 -32.76 15.12 18.51
C ALA A 114 -33.85 16.20 18.44
N ALA A 115 -33.53 17.30 17.76
CA ALA A 115 -34.47 18.31 17.29
C ALA A 115 -34.43 18.30 15.76
#